data_AF-A0A6B3LUC6-F1
#
_entry.id   AF-A0A6B3LUC6-F1
#
_cell.length_a   1.000
_cell.length_b   1.000
_cell.length_c   1.000
_cell.angle_alpha   90.00
_cell.angle_beta   90.00
_cell.angle_gamma   90.00
#
_symmetry.space_group_name_H-M   'P 1'
#
loop_
_entity.id
_entity.type
_entity.pdbx_description
1 polymer ?
#
loop_
_entity_poly.entity_id
_entity_poly.type
_entity_poly.pdbx_seq_one_letter_code
_entity_poly.pdbx_strand_id
1 'polypeptide(L)'
;MGPTLNVGAIYQFAPRFAVEGKLAYLNFNGKEDAVDKRITDVTFTSNGVEASGSIIYNLTSDYVGRGFYTSRNLRLIVPFVKVGVGVFAYKASSSNKGVDIPDATSYPDIALVAPIGGGLKIQYSKQLSIAPELNVYFTNSDYLDNTSYGYKSPLTGKNDAYLSATVKVMYNLTAHRRSPFRFRR
;
A
#
# COMPACT_ATOMS: atom_id res chain seq x y z
N MET A 1 8.63 7.58 10.92
CA MET A 1 7.19 7.45 10.61
C MET A 1 6.74 8.74 9.95
N GLY A 2 6.09 8.69 8.78
CA GLY A 2 5.61 9.90 8.13
C GLY A 2 4.28 9.68 7.40
N PRO A 3 3.57 10.76 7.06
CA PRO A 3 2.24 10.67 6.48
C PRO A 3 2.29 10.13 5.05
N THR A 4 1.33 9.29 4.70
CA THR A 4 1.19 8.73 3.36
C THR A 4 -0.21 9.05 2.83
N LEU A 5 -0.29 9.59 1.61
CA LEU A 5 -1.55 9.89 0.94
C LEU A 5 -1.69 9.01 -0.29
N ASN A 6 -2.78 8.25 -0.36
CA ASN A 6 -2.99 7.25 -1.39
C ASN A 6 -4.33 7.48 -2.10
N VAL A 7 -4.33 7.43 -3.42
CA VAL A 7 -5.53 7.46 -4.26
C VAL A 7 -5.47 6.27 -5.21
N GLY A 8 -6.60 5.61 -5.43
CA GLY A 8 -6.62 4.42 -6.28
C GLY A 8 -8.01 4.05 -6.74
N ALA A 9 -8.05 3.05 -7.61
CA ALA A 9 -9.27 2.44 -8.13
C ALA A 9 -9.21 0.93 -7.94
N ILE A 10 -10.36 0.35 -7.60
CA ILE A 10 -10.51 -1.09 -7.41
C ILE A 10 -11.59 -1.58 -8.37
N TYR A 11 -11.28 -2.62 -9.12
CA TYR A 11 -12.21 -3.28 -10.03
C TYR A 11 -12.36 -4.75 -9.64
N GLN A 12 -13.58 -5.13 -9.26
CA GLN A 12 -13.92 -6.51 -8.90
C GLN A 12 -14.41 -7.26 -10.13
N PHE A 13 -13.59 -8.18 -10.63
CA PHE A 13 -13.90 -8.98 -11.83
C PHE A 13 -14.46 -10.37 -11.49
N ALA A 14 -14.30 -10.84 -10.25
CA ALA A 14 -14.89 -12.08 -9.77
C ALA A 14 -15.41 -11.91 -8.33
N PRO A 15 -16.30 -12.80 -7.84
CA PRO A 15 -16.86 -12.69 -6.49
C PRO A 15 -15.82 -12.63 -5.36
N ARG A 16 -14.62 -13.17 -5.59
CA ARG A 16 -13.52 -13.17 -4.61
C ARG A 16 -12.25 -12.47 -5.08
N PHE A 17 -12.20 -12.03 -6.33
CA PHE A 17 -11.00 -11.40 -6.89
C PHE A 17 -11.30 -10.00 -7.38
N ALA A 18 -10.41 -9.08 -7.01
CA ALA A 18 -10.40 -7.72 -7.52
C ALA A 18 -8.98 -7.33 -7.90
N VAL A 19 -8.85 -6.36 -8.79
CA VAL A 19 -7.60 -5.70 -9.11
C VAL A 19 -7.66 -4.28 -8.59
N GLU A 20 -6.57 -3.84 -7.97
CA GLU A 20 -6.36 -2.51 -7.43
C GLU A 20 -5.24 -1.82 -8.21
N GLY A 21 -5.47 -0.57 -8.62
CA GLY A 21 -4.43 0.34 -9.05
C GLY A 21 -4.33 1.50 -8.06
N LYS A 22 -3.11 1.83 -7.61
CA LYS A 22 -2.86 2.81 -6.56
C LYS A 22 -1.73 3.75 -6.96
N LEU A 23 -1.93 5.04 -6.69
CA LEU A 23 -0.90 6.08 -6.66
C LEU A 23 -0.78 6.57 -5.22
N ALA A 24 0.43 6.54 -4.68
CA ALA A 24 0.71 6.96 -3.32
C ALA A 24 1.82 8.01 -3.30
N TYR A 25 1.62 9.07 -2.52
CA TYR A 25 2.67 9.99 -2.13
C TYR A 25 3.16 9.58 -0.74
N LEU A 26 4.42 9.21 -0.66
CA LEU A 26 5.06 8.72 0.56
C LEU A 26 6.02 9.80 1.06
N ASN A 27 5.90 10.15 2.34
CA ASN A 27 6.88 10.96 3.04
C ASN A 27 7.33 10.18 4.28
N PHE A 28 8.59 9.81 4.32
CA PHE A 28 9.20 9.12 5.44
C PHE A 28 10.25 10.02 6.06
N ASN A 29 10.16 10.16 7.39
CA ASN A 29 11.22 10.74 8.20
C ASN A 29 11.63 9.72 9.24
N GLY A 30 12.93 9.55 9.42
CA GLY A 30 13.51 8.64 10.40
C GLY A 30 14.73 9.27 11.07
N LYS A 31 14.98 8.83 12.29
CA LYS A 31 16.25 9.05 12.98
C LYS A 31 16.82 7.66 13.22
N GLU A 32 18.05 7.45 12.78
CA GLU A 32 18.77 6.23 13.06
C GLU A 32 19.68 6.49 14.27
N ASP A 33 19.39 5.81 15.37
CA ASP A 33 20.29 5.73 16.51
C ASP A 33 21.39 4.73 16.14
N ALA A 34 22.61 5.22 16.01
CA ALA A 34 23.73 4.40 15.61
C ALA A 34 23.94 3.24 16.60
N VAL A 35 23.85 2.01 16.09
CA VAL A 35 24.12 0.77 16.84
C VAL A 35 25.58 0.68 17.29
N ASP A 36 26.46 1.48 16.68
CA ASP A 36 27.88 1.55 17.02
C ASP A 36 28.30 2.98 17.42
N LYS A 37 28.99 3.12 18.56
CA LYS A 37 29.32 4.38 19.27
C LYS A 37 30.20 5.38 18.47
N ARG A 38 30.41 5.15 17.18
CA ARG A 38 31.27 5.94 16.29
C ARG A 38 30.50 6.77 15.27
N ILE A 39 29.23 6.49 15.03
CA ILE A 39 28.39 7.25 14.09
C ILE A 39 27.34 7.98 14.91
N THR A 40 27.08 9.24 14.57
CA THR A 40 26.19 10.13 15.32
C THR A 40 24.83 10.22 14.66
N ASP A 41 23.78 10.44 15.46
CA ASP A 41 22.36 10.46 15.08
C ASP A 41 22.12 10.97 13.65
N VAL A 42 21.88 10.04 12.72
CA VAL A 42 21.60 10.38 11.32
C VAL A 42 20.10 10.55 11.17
N THR A 43 19.67 11.73 10.74
CA THR A 43 18.27 11.97 10.38
C THR A 43 18.13 11.85 8.87
N PHE A 44 17.23 10.98 8.41
CA PHE A 44 16.93 10.81 6.99
C PHE A 44 15.50 11.24 6.70
N THR A 45 15.34 11.91 5.56
CA THR A 45 14.06 12.27 4.99
C THR A 45 14.00 11.72 3.57
N SER A 46 12.99 10.91 3.29
CA SER A 46 12.73 10.36 1.96
C SER A 46 11.31 10.71 1.53
N ASN A 47 11.18 11.30 0.36
CA ASN A 47 9.88 11.58 -0.25
C ASN A 47 9.82 11.04 -1.67
N GLY A 48 8.65 10.55 -2.06
CA GLY A 48 8.50 9.93 -3.35
C GLY A 48 7.06 9.63 -3.74
N VAL A 49 6.92 9.20 -4.99
CA VAL A 49 5.65 8.76 -5.56
C VAL A 49 5.76 7.29 -5.90
N GLU A 50 4.81 6.50 -5.42
CA GLU A 50 4.66 5.08 -5.70
C GLU A 50 3.47 4.88 -6.63
N ALA A 51 3.67 4.14 -7.71
CA ALA A 51 2.61 3.60 -8.54
C ALA A 51 2.62 2.07 -8.41
N SER A 52 1.51 1.48 -7.96
CA SER A 52 1.41 0.03 -7.78
C SER A 52 0.08 -0.55 -8.25
N GLY A 53 0.16 -1.79 -8.73
CA GLY A 53 -0.97 -2.64 -9.04
C GLY A 53 -1.00 -3.82 -8.07
N SER A 54 -2.18 -4.24 -7.62
CA SER A 54 -2.34 -5.36 -6.69
C SER A 54 -3.54 -6.21 -7.03
N ILE A 55 -3.43 -7.52 -6.83
CA ILE A 55 -4.56 -8.44 -6.85
C ILE A 55 -5.05 -8.60 -5.42
N ILE A 56 -6.34 -8.41 -5.22
CA ILE A 56 -7.03 -8.57 -3.94
C ILE A 56 -7.81 -9.88 -3.99
N TYR A 57 -7.60 -10.72 -2.99
CA TYR A 57 -8.39 -11.92 -2.74
C TYR A 57 -9.23 -11.75 -1.47
N ASN A 58 -10.55 -11.70 -1.64
CA ASN A 58 -11.49 -11.65 -0.52
C ASN A 58 -11.61 -13.05 0.08
N LEU A 59 -11.18 -13.21 1.33
CA LEU A 59 -11.24 -14.48 2.07
C LEU A 59 -12.68 -14.91 2.36
N THR A 60 -13.63 -13.96 2.33
CA THR A 60 -15.05 -14.28 2.38
C THR A 60 -15.84 -13.59 1.28
N SER A 61 -17.01 -14.16 0.93
CA SER A 61 -17.98 -13.53 0.04
C SER A 61 -18.47 -12.19 0.58
N ASP A 62 -18.66 -11.20 -0.30
CA ASP A 62 -19.25 -9.91 0.03
C ASP A 62 -20.73 -10.01 0.48
N TYR A 63 -21.39 -11.14 0.19
CA TYR A 63 -22.78 -11.41 0.56
C TYR A 63 -22.89 -12.44 1.68
N VAL A 64 -23.83 -12.22 2.59
CA VAL A 64 -24.16 -13.14 3.68
C VAL A 64 -24.87 -14.38 3.10
N GLY A 65 -24.31 -15.56 3.31
CA GLY A 65 -24.88 -16.82 2.84
C GLY A 65 -23.80 -17.85 2.49
N ARG A 66 -24.15 -19.12 2.51
CA ARG A 66 -23.24 -20.24 2.20
C ARG A 66 -23.92 -21.12 1.15
N GLY A 67 -23.22 -21.48 0.07
CA GLY A 67 -23.77 -22.34 -0.99
C GLY A 67 -24.79 -21.64 -1.89
N PHE A 68 -25.84 -22.36 -2.31
CA PHE A 68 -26.86 -21.91 -3.28
C PHE A 68 -27.87 -20.87 -2.75
N TYR A 69 -27.77 -20.46 -1.48
CA TYR A 69 -28.62 -19.46 -0.85
C TYR A 69 -27.80 -18.23 -0.44
N THR A 70 -27.37 -17.45 -1.43
CA THR A 70 -26.80 -16.12 -1.20
C THR A 70 -27.93 -15.15 -0.82
N SER A 71 -27.92 -14.66 0.42
CA SER A 71 -28.81 -13.58 0.84
C SER A 71 -28.43 -12.28 0.13
N ARG A 72 -29.42 -11.41 -0.11
CA ARG A 72 -29.18 -10.04 -0.62
C ARG A 72 -28.48 -9.14 0.40
N ASN A 73 -28.27 -9.61 1.62
CA ASN A 73 -27.61 -8.86 2.69
C ASN A 73 -26.10 -8.83 2.48
N LEU A 74 -25.53 -7.63 2.51
CA LEU A 74 -24.09 -7.41 2.44
C LEU A 74 -23.44 -7.83 3.76
N ARG A 75 -22.27 -8.46 3.68
CA ARG A 75 -21.49 -8.83 4.86
C ARG A 75 -20.78 -7.58 5.38
N LEU A 76 -20.99 -7.28 6.67
CA LEU A 76 -20.42 -6.09 7.30
C LEU A 76 -18.89 -6.07 7.24
N ILE A 77 -18.24 -7.21 7.44
CA ILE A 77 -16.77 -7.34 7.48
C ILE A 77 -16.32 -8.41 6.49
N VAL A 78 -15.48 -8.01 5.54
CA VAL A 78 -14.89 -8.88 4.53
C VAL A 78 -13.37 -8.84 4.67
N PRO A 79 -12.75 -9.87 5.28
CA PRO A 79 -11.30 -9.95 5.32
C PRO A 79 -10.75 -10.24 3.92
N PHE A 80 -9.64 -9.59 3.58
CA PHE A 80 -8.96 -9.78 2.30
C PHE A 80 -7.45 -9.79 2.45
N VAL A 81 -6.79 -10.44 1.51
CA VAL A 81 -5.35 -10.38 1.33
C VAL A 81 -5.05 -9.79 -0.04
N LYS A 82 -3.89 -9.17 -0.18
CA LYS A 82 -3.46 -8.62 -1.46
C LYS A 82 -1.97 -8.80 -1.67
N VAL A 83 -1.62 -8.94 -2.94
CA VAL A 83 -0.24 -9.03 -3.41
C VAL A 83 -0.13 -8.24 -4.70
N GLY A 84 0.96 -7.51 -4.87
CA GLY A 84 1.13 -6.63 -5.99
C GLY A 84 2.57 -6.36 -6.34
N VAL A 85 2.72 -5.52 -7.34
CA VAL A 85 3.99 -5.00 -7.83
C VAL A 85 3.83 -3.52 -8.11
N GLY A 86 4.91 -2.76 -7.96
CA GLY A 86 4.92 -1.34 -8.17
C GLY A 86 6.30 -0.78 -8.40
N VAL A 87 6.31 0.48 -8.76
CA VAL A 87 7.50 1.31 -8.91
C VAL A 87 7.41 2.45 -7.92
N PHE A 88 8.53 2.76 -7.27
CA PHE A 88 8.65 3.85 -6.33
C PHE A 88 9.76 4.78 -6.80
N ALA A 89 9.40 5.97 -7.24
CA ALA A 89 10.36 7.01 -7.57
C ALA A 89 10.58 7.88 -6.33
N TYR A 90 11.81 7.94 -5.83
CA TYR A 90 12.11 8.57 -4.55
C TYR A 90 13.34 9.46 -4.60
N LYS A 91 13.34 10.42 -3.68
CA LYS A 91 14.48 11.28 -3.35
C LYS A 91 14.70 11.15 -1.85
N ALA A 92 15.91 10.75 -1.46
CA ALA A 92 16.31 10.73 -0.06
C ALA A 92 17.36 11.83 0.18
N SER A 93 17.36 12.37 1.39
CA SER A 93 18.34 13.34 1.88
C SER A 93 18.68 12.95 3.31
N SER A 94 19.97 12.88 3.65
CA SER A 94 20.44 12.52 4.98
C SER A 94 21.27 13.65 5.58
N SER A 95 21.04 13.97 6.85
CA SER A 95 21.80 15.00 7.58
C SER A 95 22.32 14.43 8.89
N ASN A 96 23.59 14.73 9.20
CA ASN A 96 24.21 14.40 10.48
C ASN A 96 24.55 15.71 11.20
N LYS A 97 23.90 15.95 12.35
CA LYS A 97 24.11 17.15 13.18
C LYS A 97 23.99 18.49 12.41
N GLY A 98 23.14 18.55 11.39
CA GLY A 98 22.93 19.75 10.57
C GLY A 98 23.94 19.94 9.43
N VAL A 99 24.80 18.95 9.18
CA VAL A 99 25.65 18.87 7.99
C VAL A 99 25.05 17.85 7.03
N ASP A 100 24.76 18.27 5.80
CA ASP A 100 24.22 17.40 4.76
C ASP A 100 25.27 16.36 4.36
N ILE A 101 24.87 15.09 4.40
CA ILE A 101 25.68 13.98 3.90
C ILE A 101 25.49 13.93 2.38
N PRO A 102 26.57 13.80 1.59
CA PRO A 102 26.44 13.66 0.15
C PRO A 102 25.58 12.45 -0.21
N ASP A 103 24.72 12.63 -1.21
CA ASP A 103 23.80 11.59 -1.68
C ASP A 103 24.55 10.29 -2.02
N ALA A 104 24.08 9.14 -1.53
CA ALA A 104 24.71 7.86 -1.81
C ALA A 104 24.47 7.40 -3.27
N THR A 105 23.55 8.04 -4.00
CA THR A 105 23.24 7.77 -5.40
C THR A 105 22.78 9.04 -6.13
N SER A 106 22.63 8.98 -7.46
CA SER A 106 22.04 10.06 -8.26
C SER A 106 20.52 10.02 -8.14
N TYR A 107 19.94 11.00 -7.43
CA TYR A 107 18.48 11.14 -7.30
C TYR A 107 17.86 11.96 -8.44
N PRO A 108 16.59 11.71 -8.83
CA PRO A 108 15.68 10.69 -8.28
C PRO A 108 16.01 9.27 -8.78
N ASP A 109 15.87 8.29 -7.89
CA ASP A 109 16.07 6.87 -8.21
C ASP A 109 14.72 6.13 -8.24
N ILE A 110 14.67 5.00 -8.93
CA ILE A 110 13.47 4.19 -9.13
C ILE A 110 13.69 2.81 -8.51
N ALA A 111 12.93 2.50 -7.48
CA ALA A 111 12.89 1.17 -6.86
C ALA A 111 11.69 0.36 -7.36
N LEU A 112 11.90 -0.95 -7.56
CA LEU A 112 10.82 -1.92 -7.68
C LEU A 112 10.35 -2.33 -6.30
N VAL A 113 9.04 -2.31 -6.09
CA VAL A 113 8.40 -2.66 -4.82
C VAL A 113 7.34 -3.74 -5.03
N ALA A 114 7.26 -4.68 -4.11
CA ALA A 114 6.25 -5.73 -4.07
C ALA A 114 5.45 -5.59 -2.77
N PRO A 115 4.29 -4.89 -2.81
CA PRO A 115 3.39 -4.84 -1.67
C PRO A 115 2.72 -6.18 -1.44
N ILE A 116 2.86 -6.72 -0.23
CA ILE A 116 2.11 -7.88 0.27
C ILE A 116 1.40 -7.46 1.55
N GLY A 117 0.11 -7.71 1.63
CA GLY A 117 -0.66 -7.26 2.78
C GLY A 117 -2.06 -7.81 2.83
N GLY A 118 -2.85 -7.20 3.70
CA GLY A 118 -4.24 -7.57 3.87
C GLY A 118 -4.95 -6.56 4.74
N GLY A 119 -6.27 -6.71 4.80
CA GLY A 119 -7.11 -5.78 5.51
C GLY A 119 -8.49 -6.33 5.78
N LEU A 120 -9.29 -5.48 6.42
CA LEU A 120 -10.70 -5.74 6.69
C LEU A 120 -11.51 -4.71 5.95
N LYS A 121 -12.30 -5.12 4.96
CA LYS A 121 -13.27 -4.24 4.30
C LYS A 121 -14.54 -4.20 5.16
N ILE A 122 -14.81 -3.05 5.73
CA ILE A 122 -16.00 -2.77 6.55
C ILE A 122 -17.01 -2.02 5.68
N GLN A 123 -18.15 -2.66 5.40
CA GLN A 123 -19.20 -2.08 4.57
C GLN A 123 -20.13 -1.23 5.44
N TYR A 124 -20.02 0.09 5.34
CA TYR A 124 -20.93 1.00 6.04
C TYR A 124 -22.26 1.14 5.29
N SER A 125 -22.21 1.24 3.96
CA SER A 125 -23.37 1.33 3.08
C SER A 125 -23.08 0.65 1.73
N LYS A 126 -24.09 0.57 0.85
CA LYS A 126 -23.91 0.07 -0.52
C LYS A 126 -22.89 0.89 -1.32
N GLN A 127 -22.80 2.19 -1.03
CA GLN A 127 -21.84 3.08 -1.69
C GLN A 127 -20.55 3.30 -0.90
N LEU A 128 -20.56 3.21 0.43
CA LEU A 128 -19.42 3.61 1.26
C LEU A 128 -18.85 2.41 2.01
N SER A 129 -17.55 2.22 1.93
CA SER A 129 -16.82 1.21 2.69
C SER A 129 -15.54 1.79 3.26
N ILE A 130 -15.10 1.26 4.40
CA ILE A 130 -13.85 1.64 5.05
C ILE A 130 -12.97 0.40 5.12
N ALA A 131 -11.69 0.50 4.78
CA ALA A 131 -10.77 -0.61 4.80
C ALA A 131 -9.46 -0.24 5.52
N PRO A 132 -9.32 -0.57 6.81
CA PRO A 132 -8.00 -0.66 7.43
C PRO A 132 -7.17 -1.76 6.75
N GLU A 133 -5.93 -1.41 6.41
CA GLU A 133 -4.97 -2.27 5.72
C GLU A 133 -3.61 -2.23 6.41
N LEU A 134 -2.95 -3.37 6.40
CA LEU A 134 -1.57 -3.54 6.79
C LEU A 134 -0.80 -4.11 5.61
N ASN A 135 0.25 -3.41 5.19
CA ASN A 135 1.05 -3.77 4.03
C ASN A 135 2.53 -3.80 4.40
N VAL A 136 3.21 -4.85 3.94
CA VAL A 136 4.66 -4.96 3.95
C VAL A 136 5.13 -4.78 2.51
N TYR A 137 6.03 -3.83 2.31
CA TYR A 137 6.61 -3.54 1.00
C TYR A 137 7.99 -4.15 0.96
N PHE A 138 8.14 -5.15 0.10
CA PHE A 138 9.43 -5.75 -0.21
C PHE A 138 10.04 -4.96 -1.35
N THR A 139 11.22 -4.40 -1.15
CA THR A 139 11.89 -3.63 -2.20
C THR A 139 13.06 -4.41 -2.77
N ASN A 140 13.41 -4.16 -4.03
CA ASN A 140 14.61 -4.75 -4.63
C ASN A 140 15.84 -3.83 -4.49
N SER A 141 15.72 -2.74 -3.73
CA SER A 141 16.77 -1.74 -3.56
C SER A 141 17.25 -1.72 -2.11
N ASP A 142 18.56 -1.66 -1.93
CA ASP A 142 19.25 -1.51 -0.62
C ASP A 142 19.50 -0.02 -0.29
N TYR A 143 18.83 0.90 -1.00
CA TYR A 143 19.08 2.35 -0.94
C TYR A 143 17.89 3.14 -0.39
N LEU A 144 16.95 2.52 0.32
CA LEU A 144 15.81 3.24 0.90
C LEU A 144 16.18 4.05 2.13
N ASP A 145 17.31 3.73 2.77
CA ASP A 145 17.89 4.42 3.92
C ASP A 145 19.06 5.35 3.57
N ASN A 146 19.47 5.40 2.29
CA ASN A 146 20.66 6.13 1.81
C ASN A 146 21.98 5.62 2.46
N THR A 147 22.00 4.39 2.98
CA THR A 147 23.15 3.79 3.66
C THR A 147 23.30 2.31 3.32
N SER A 148 24.21 1.98 2.39
CA SER A 148 24.63 0.60 2.13
C SER A 148 25.59 0.08 3.22
N TYR A 149 25.13 -0.05 4.46
CA TYR A 149 25.90 -0.64 5.56
C TYR A 149 25.68 -2.14 5.72
N GLY A 150 25.41 -2.88 4.63
CA GLY A 150 25.38 -4.35 4.63
C GLY A 150 24.48 -4.96 5.71
N TYR A 151 23.50 -4.20 6.20
CA TYR A 151 22.67 -4.57 7.33
C TYR A 151 21.65 -5.58 6.82
N LYS A 152 21.69 -6.79 7.37
CA LYS A 152 20.77 -7.84 6.95
C LYS A 152 19.46 -7.66 7.69
N SER A 153 18.43 -7.14 7.01
CA SER A 153 17.06 -7.18 7.50
C SER A 153 16.68 -8.63 7.83
N PRO A 154 16.18 -8.93 9.05
CA PRO A 154 15.75 -10.28 9.43
C PRO A 154 14.63 -10.84 8.55
N LEU A 155 13.90 -9.98 7.83
CA LEU A 155 12.76 -10.34 6.98
C LEU A 155 13.13 -10.53 5.50
N THR A 156 14.21 -9.90 5.04
CA THR A 156 14.52 -9.79 3.59
C THR A 156 15.96 -10.08 3.22
N GLY A 157 16.84 -10.35 4.19
CA GLY A 157 18.26 -10.49 3.90
C GLY A 157 18.88 -9.12 3.61
N LYS A 158 19.43 -8.90 2.42
CA LYS A 158 20.11 -7.63 2.06
C LYS A 158 19.14 -6.48 1.74
N ASN A 159 17.92 -6.82 1.35
CA ASN A 159 16.97 -5.84 0.83
C ASN A 159 16.19 -5.13 1.94
N ASP A 160 15.85 -3.87 1.72
CA ASP A 160 15.00 -3.12 2.63
C ASP A 160 13.53 -3.50 2.51
N ALA A 161 12.85 -3.56 3.65
CA ALA A 161 11.41 -3.72 3.74
C ALA A 161 10.83 -2.69 4.70
N TYR A 162 9.68 -2.13 4.34
CA TYR A 162 8.95 -1.20 5.20
C TYR A 162 7.51 -1.64 5.39
N LEU A 163 6.97 -1.29 6.55
CA LEU A 163 5.59 -1.58 6.94
C LEU A 163 4.75 -0.30 6.87
N SER A 164 3.54 -0.44 6.35
CA SER A 164 2.56 0.64 6.25
C SER A 164 1.22 0.19 6.79
N ALA A 165 0.68 0.96 7.73
CA ALA A 165 -0.70 0.87 8.15
C ALA A 165 -1.48 2.01 7.48
N THR A 166 -2.58 1.68 6.79
CA THR A 166 -3.39 2.66 6.05
C THR A 166 -4.86 2.45 6.35
N VAL A 167 -5.64 3.52 6.43
CA VAL A 167 -7.10 3.46 6.43
C VAL A 167 -7.61 4.02 5.12
N LYS A 168 -8.34 3.21 4.35
CA LYS A 168 -8.96 3.63 3.09
C LYS A 168 -10.43 3.91 3.27
N VAL A 169 -10.91 4.93 2.56
CA VAL A 169 -12.33 5.19 2.35
C VAL A 169 -12.64 4.90 0.89
N MET A 170 -13.56 3.98 0.65
CA MET A 170 -13.94 3.51 -0.68
C MET A 170 -15.35 3.97 -1.02
N TYR A 171 -15.51 4.46 -2.25
CA TYR A 171 -16.80 4.82 -2.81
C TYR A 171 -17.12 3.95 -4.02
N ASN A 172 -18.19 3.15 -3.94
CA ASN A 172 -18.64 2.29 -5.02
C ASN A 172 -19.47 3.10 -6.03
N LEU A 173 -18.93 3.29 -7.22
CA LEU A 173 -19.63 3.90 -8.34
C LEU A 173 -20.69 2.93 -8.88
N THR A 174 -21.91 3.01 -8.35
CA THR A 174 -23.05 2.27 -8.91
C THR A 174 -23.65 3.07 -10.05
N ALA A 175 -23.22 2.80 -11.28
CA ALA A 175 -23.87 3.37 -12.46
C ALA A 175 -25.32 2.85 -12.53
N HIS A 176 -26.30 3.73 -12.26
CA HIS A 176 -27.69 3.46 -12.60
C HIS A 176 -27.82 3.40 -14.12
N ARG A 177 -27.63 2.20 -14.70
CA ARG A 177 -28.03 1.93 -16.08
C ARG A 177 -29.56 2.05 -16.13
N ARG A 178 -30.08 3.24 -16.45
CA ARG A 178 -31.46 3.37 -16.94
C ARG A 178 -31.49 2.62 -18.27
N SER A 179 -32.03 1.40 -18.28
CA SER A 179 -32.30 0.71 -19.53
C SER A 179 -33.35 1.51 -20.30
N PRO A 180 -33.09 1.95 -21.54
CA PRO A 180 -34.08 2.67 -22.34
C PRO A 180 -35.17 1.75 -22.91
N PHE A 181 -35.03 0.43 -22.80
CA PHE A 181 -36.00 -0.53 -23.33
C PHE A 181 -36.84 -1.14 -22.21
N ARG A 182 -37.92 -0.44 -21.87
CA ARG A 182 -39.05 -1.02 -21.15
C ARG A 182 -40.18 -1.19 -22.16
N PHE A 183 -40.20 -2.33 -22.86
CA PHE A 183 -41.39 -2.69 -23.64
C PHE A 183 -42.56 -2.87 -22.66
N ARG A 184 -43.52 -1.94 -22.72
CA ARG A 184 -44.86 -2.16 -22.18
C ARG A 184 -45.48 -3.30 -22.98
N ARG A 185 -45.81 -4.40 -22.31
CA ARG A 185 -46.88 -5.31 -22.75
C ARG A 185 -48.18 -4.84 -22.10
#